data_AF-A0A353LPA8-F1
#
_entry.id   AF-A0A353LPA8-F1
#
_cell.length_a   1.000
_cell.length_b   1.000
_cell.length_c   1.000
_cell.angle_alpha   90.00
_cell.angle_beta   90.00
_cell.angle_gamma   90.00
#
_symmetry.space_group_name_H-M   'P 1'
#
loop_
_entity.id
_entity.type
_entity.pdbx_description
1 polymer ?
#
loop_
_entity_poly.entity_id
_entity_poly.type
_entity_poly.pdbx_seq_one_letter_code
_entity_poly.pdbx_strand_id
1 'polypeptide(L)'
;GSGVGGNAPAIDPDGGGARDHDVLNGGRGNDTIYGGGGNDLLIGGDGDDFLDGGSGNDILIGGDGDDTLLGGSGHDVLFGNHGNDALYGGSGNDLIFGGHGDDLLFGGTGNDTLHGGHGDDRFHDGAGEDLYVGGRGFDTAHLSGTLDEYGYNSFFWGRGWNFTRNGETDTLKSVEAVEFDDGYTLFLDGRNNASFAVDDIAATDEDSVLQSAPGSILDNDIDFEGDAFAVTAVNGVASAVGSQIALASGALLSVNGDGTFVYDPNGAHEDLAVGESRLDAFQYSISDGEGGGTSSATVTITVTGANDAPTVAAVVADAVEDGPAVTAAF
;
A
#
# COMPACT_ATOMS: atom_id res chain seq x y z
N GLY A 1 8.69 39.23 42.18
CA GLY A 1 9.78 38.49 41.51
C GLY A 1 9.20 37.14 41.16
N SER A 2 9.10 36.72 39.90
CA SER A 2 10.18 36.47 38.92
C SER A 2 11.14 35.39 39.39
N GLY A 3 11.15 34.28 38.64
CA GLY A 3 12.15 33.21 38.60
C GLY A 3 11.86 32.04 39.54
N VAL A 4 11.85 30.77 39.14
CA VAL A 4 12.36 30.14 37.91
C VAL A 4 11.58 28.83 37.72
N GLY A 5 10.93 28.65 36.56
CA GLY A 5 10.53 27.33 36.08
C GLY A 5 11.79 26.57 35.73
N GLY A 6 12.01 25.45 36.40
CA GLY A 6 13.11 24.55 36.12
C GLY A 6 12.59 23.40 35.28
N ASN A 7 12.77 23.48 33.96
CA ASN A 7 12.86 22.30 33.10
C ASN A 7 14.16 21.58 33.46
N ALA A 8 14.11 20.75 34.49
CA ALA A 8 15.10 19.70 34.65
C ALA A 8 14.45 18.41 34.13
N PRO A 9 15.05 17.70 33.16
CA PRO A 9 14.55 16.38 32.80
C PRO A 9 14.48 15.52 34.06
N ALA A 10 13.38 14.81 34.27
CA ALA A 10 13.28 13.82 35.33
C ALA A 10 14.16 12.62 34.90
N ILE A 11 15.45 12.76 35.14
CA ILE A 11 16.43 11.67 35.02
C ILE A 11 16.39 10.94 36.36
N ASP A 12 16.12 9.63 36.32
CA ASP A 12 16.32 8.63 37.37
C ASP A 12 16.79 9.22 38.73
N PRO A 13 15.90 9.38 39.72
CA PRO A 13 16.24 9.96 41.02
C PRO A 13 17.22 9.10 41.84
N ASP A 14 17.45 7.84 41.47
CA ASP A 14 18.12 6.83 42.29
C ASP A 14 19.52 6.47 41.74
N GLY A 15 19.82 6.80 40.48
CA GLY A 15 21.07 6.42 39.82
C GLY A 15 21.21 4.90 39.71
N GLY A 16 20.08 4.19 39.63
CA GLY A 16 19.93 2.75 39.58
C GLY A 16 20.18 2.24 38.17
N GLY A 17 21.05 1.25 38.01
CA GLY A 17 21.54 0.88 36.69
C GLY A 17 20.60 -0.07 35.94
N ALA A 18 19.89 0.38 34.90
CA ALA A 18 19.33 -0.40 33.77
C ALA A 18 18.60 -1.74 34.09
N ARG A 19 18.19 -1.99 35.34
CA ARG A 19 17.48 -3.21 35.81
C ARG A 19 16.52 -2.92 36.97
N ASP A 20 16.31 -1.66 37.30
CA ASP A 20 15.50 -1.27 38.47
C ASP A 20 14.06 -0.98 38.01
N HIS A 21 13.11 -0.98 38.94
CA HIS A 21 11.70 -0.70 38.64
C HIS A 21 11.38 0.70 39.18
N ASP A 22 11.28 1.66 38.29
CA ASP A 22 11.21 3.08 38.63
C ASP A 22 9.78 3.62 38.59
N VAL A 23 9.53 4.67 39.37
CA VAL A 23 8.27 5.43 39.33
C VAL A 23 8.60 6.90 39.18
N LEU A 24 8.34 7.44 37.99
CA LEU A 24 8.74 8.78 37.57
C LEU A 24 7.50 9.63 37.25
N ASN A 25 7.53 10.92 37.60
CA ASN A 25 6.43 11.86 37.37
C ASN A 25 6.97 13.26 37.00
N GLY A 26 6.62 13.77 35.81
CA GLY A 26 7.01 15.09 35.31
C GLY A 26 6.23 16.23 35.96
N GLY A 27 4.90 16.06 36.04
CA GLY A 27 4.00 16.90 36.79
C GLY A 27 3.39 18.01 35.95
N ARG A 28 4.09 19.14 35.76
CA ARG A 28 3.55 20.27 34.99
C ARG A 28 4.57 20.81 34.01
N GLY A 29 4.07 21.18 32.85
CA GLY A 29 4.87 21.64 31.73
C GLY A 29 5.43 20.46 30.95
N ASN A 30 6.05 20.77 29.82
CA ASN A 30 6.57 19.77 28.91
C ASN A 30 7.83 19.13 29.48
N ASP A 31 7.75 17.84 29.79
CA ASP A 31 8.77 17.05 30.45
C ASP A 31 9.39 16.00 29.53
N THR A 32 10.54 15.47 29.95
CA THR A 32 11.23 14.36 29.27
C THR A 32 11.67 13.36 30.31
N ILE A 33 11.18 12.12 30.18
CA ILE A 33 11.30 11.06 31.19
C ILE A 33 11.82 9.79 30.52
N TYR A 34 12.81 9.16 31.16
CA TYR A 34 13.42 7.89 30.71
C TYR A 34 13.39 6.88 31.86
N GLY A 35 12.77 5.71 31.65
CA GLY A 35 12.78 4.57 32.59
C GLY A 35 14.05 3.73 32.45
N GLY A 36 14.43 3.44 31.21
CA GLY A 36 15.69 2.80 30.88
C GLY A 36 15.58 1.28 30.88
N GLY A 37 15.74 0.62 32.03
CA GLY A 37 15.68 -0.84 32.04
C GLY A 37 15.11 -1.40 33.33
N GLY A 38 14.26 -2.41 33.19
CA GLY A 38 13.36 -2.91 34.23
C GLY A 38 11.93 -2.49 33.91
N ASN A 39 10.98 -2.87 34.77
CA ASN A 39 9.57 -2.57 34.58
C ASN A 39 9.21 -1.27 35.30
N ASP A 40 8.98 -0.21 34.54
CA ASP A 40 8.87 1.15 35.04
C ASP A 40 7.42 1.69 34.96
N LEU A 41 7.13 2.72 35.77
CA LEU A 41 5.92 3.53 35.68
C LEU A 41 6.30 4.99 35.44
N LEU A 42 5.98 5.50 34.26
CA LEU A 42 6.25 6.87 33.85
C LEU A 42 4.94 7.65 33.73
N ILE A 43 4.92 8.87 34.27
CA ILE A 43 3.76 9.77 34.24
C ILE A 43 4.22 11.15 33.76
N GLY A 44 3.70 11.64 32.64
CA GLY A 44 3.96 12.96 32.08
C GLY A 44 3.33 14.05 32.96
N GLY A 45 2.01 14.19 32.89
CA GLY A 45 1.24 15.14 33.70
C GLY A 45 0.50 16.17 32.84
N ASP A 46 0.62 17.46 33.17
CA ASP A 46 0.11 18.54 32.33
C ASP A 46 1.23 18.98 31.36
N GLY A 47 0.98 19.16 30.07
CA GLY A 47 1.96 19.63 29.07
C GLY A 47 2.23 18.58 28.00
N ASP A 48 2.96 18.97 26.94
CA ASP A 48 3.35 18.03 25.88
C ASP A 48 4.63 17.28 26.31
N ASP A 49 4.51 16.02 26.68
CA ASP A 49 5.56 15.25 27.33
C ASP A 49 6.21 14.22 26.40
N PHE A 50 7.46 13.87 26.70
CA PHE A 50 8.16 12.74 26.07
C PHE A 50 8.51 11.69 27.12
N LEU A 51 8.00 10.48 26.94
CA LEU A 51 8.22 9.34 27.83
C LEU A 51 8.86 8.18 27.04
N ASP A 52 9.92 7.59 27.59
CA ASP A 52 10.62 6.43 27.02
C ASP A 52 10.84 5.37 28.11
N GLY A 53 10.11 4.26 28.03
CA GLY A 53 10.18 3.12 28.97
C GLY A 53 11.50 2.38 28.86
N GLY A 54 11.89 2.06 27.63
CA GLY A 54 13.18 1.46 27.33
C GLY A 54 13.07 -0.06 27.25
N SER A 55 13.48 -0.79 28.29
CA SER A 55 13.46 -2.25 28.27
C SER A 55 12.82 -2.83 29.52
N GLY A 56 11.86 -3.73 29.36
CA GLY A 56 11.03 -4.23 30.45
C GLY A 56 9.57 -4.05 30.10
N ASN A 57 8.69 -4.45 31.00
CA ASN A 57 7.26 -4.29 30.79
C ASN A 57 6.81 -3.01 31.51
N ASP A 58 6.66 -1.94 30.77
CA ASP A 58 6.51 -0.59 31.28
C ASP A 58 5.05 -0.13 31.25
N ILE A 59 4.74 0.84 32.11
CA ILE A 59 3.46 1.57 32.09
C ILE A 59 3.77 3.04 31.87
N LEU A 60 3.32 3.59 30.75
CA LEU A 60 3.50 4.99 30.39
C LEU A 60 2.14 5.69 30.37
N ILE A 61 2.07 6.87 30.99
CA ILE A 61 0.87 7.70 31.07
C ILE A 61 1.27 9.11 30.66
N GLY A 62 0.80 9.59 29.51
CA GLY A 62 1.05 10.94 28.99
C GLY A 62 0.38 11.99 29.89
N GLY A 63 -0.93 12.15 29.75
CA GLY A 63 -1.72 13.02 30.61
C GLY A 63 -2.55 14.02 29.81
N ASP A 64 -2.38 15.31 30.10
CA ASP A 64 -3.02 16.37 29.34
C ASP A 64 -1.97 17.06 28.45
N GLY A 65 -2.09 17.01 27.12
CA GLY A 65 -1.15 17.62 26.19
C GLY A 65 -0.88 16.69 25.02
N ASP A 66 -0.20 17.16 23.97
CA ASP A 66 0.12 16.31 22.82
C ASP A 66 1.40 15.50 23.13
N ASP A 67 1.25 14.28 23.63
CA ASP A 67 2.35 13.50 24.20
C ASP A 67 3.04 12.57 23.20
N THR A 68 4.27 12.18 23.49
CA THR A 68 4.99 11.11 22.77
C THR A 68 5.44 10.04 23.74
N LEU A 69 4.94 8.82 23.57
CA LEU A 69 5.21 7.67 24.44
C LEU A 69 5.90 6.56 23.64
N LEU A 70 7.06 6.11 24.12
CA LEU A 70 7.81 4.97 23.59
C LEU A 70 7.86 3.86 24.66
N GLY A 71 7.18 2.73 24.44
CA GLY A 71 7.26 1.56 25.31
C GLY A 71 8.66 0.95 25.27
N GLY A 72 9.10 0.59 24.06
CA GLY A 72 10.44 0.09 23.80
C GLY A 72 10.44 -1.42 23.62
N SER A 73 11.10 -2.17 24.51
CA SER A 73 11.10 -3.63 24.43
C SER A 73 10.45 -4.24 25.65
N GLY A 74 9.41 -5.07 25.46
CA GLY A 74 8.71 -5.77 26.51
C GLY A 74 7.22 -5.80 26.21
N HIS A 75 6.41 -6.09 27.22
CA HIS A 75 4.95 -6.03 27.08
C HIS A 75 4.45 -4.77 27.80
N ASP A 76 4.28 -3.71 27.03
CA ASP A 76 4.07 -2.37 27.55
C ASP A 76 2.60 -1.98 27.57
N VAL A 77 2.26 -1.05 28.46
CA VAL A 77 0.93 -0.44 28.53
C VAL A 77 1.07 1.07 28.42
N LEU A 78 0.53 1.64 27.34
CA LEU A 78 0.62 3.07 27.05
C LEU A 78 -0.77 3.71 27.11
N PHE A 79 -0.85 4.87 27.79
CA PHE A 79 -2.05 5.71 27.86
C PHE A 79 -1.69 7.15 27.46
N GLY A 80 -2.18 7.64 26.33
CA GLY A 80 -2.03 9.04 25.92
C GLY A 80 -2.87 9.97 26.81
N ASN A 81 -4.16 9.65 26.89
CA ASN A 81 -5.23 10.36 27.61
C ASN A 81 -5.81 11.56 26.85
N HIS A 82 -5.42 12.80 27.10
CA HIS A 82 -5.99 13.95 26.39
C HIS A 82 -4.93 14.64 25.56
N GLY A 83 -5.22 14.90 24.29
CA GLY A 83 -4.29 15.51 23.36
C GLY A 83 -4.19 14.65 22.12
N ASN A 84 -3.48 15.13 21.11
CA ASN A 84 -3.19 14.33 19.93
C ASN A 84 -1.84 13.64 20.16
N ASP A 85 -1.90 12.39 20.59
CA ASP A 85 -0.75 11.69 21.12
C ASP A 85 -0.08 10.81 20.05
N ALA A 86 1.23 10.59 20.20
CA ALA A 86 1.99 9.63 19.39
C ALA A 86 2.52 8.49 20.27
N LEU A 87 1.93 7.29 20.12
CA LEU A 87 2.19 6.13 20.97
C LEU A 87 2.86 5.01 20.17
N TYR A 88 3.99 4.53 20.66
CA TYR A 88 4.79 3.48 20.03
C TYR A 88 5.03 2.35 21.05
N GLY A 89 4.41 1.19 20.86
CA GLY A 89 4.60 0.01 21.72
C GLY A 89 6.04 -0.51 21.62
N GLY A 90 6.45 -0.86 20.41
CA GLY A 90 7.82 -1.27 20.11
C GLY A 90 7.88 -2.78 19.89
N SER A 91 8.57 -3.53 20.74
CA SER A 91 8.66 -4.98 20.59
C SER A 91 8.00 -5.71 21.75
N GLY A 92 7.10 -6.62 21.44
CA GLY A 92 6.34 -7.44 22.37
C GLY A 92 4.86 -7.28 22.09
N ASN A 93 4.03 -7.86 22.94
CA ASN A 93 2.57 -7.72 22.83
C ASN A 93 2.14 -6.57 23.73
N ASP A 94 1.81 -5.44 23.12
CA ASP A 94 1.57 -4.18 23.79
C ASP A 94 0.07 -3.85 23.86
N LEU A 95 -0.28 -3.04 24.85
CA LEU A 95 -1.62 -2.52 25.04
C LEU A 95 -1.60 -1.00 25.02
N ILE A 96 -2.16 -0.42 23.96
CA ILE A 96 -2.08 1.01 23.67
C ILE A 96 -3.48 1.62 23.71
N PHE A 97 -3.62 2.74 24.43
CA PHE A 97 -4.82 3.56 24.47
C PHE A 97 -4.46 5.00 24.14
N GLY A 98 -4.92 5.52 23.00
CA GLY A 98 -4.76 6.92 22.61
C GLY A 98 -5.51 7.83 23.58
N GLY A 99 -6.85 7.76 23.57
CA GLY A 99 -7.71 8.42 24.53
C GLY A 99 -8.64 9.42 23.86
N HIS A 100 -8.38 10.70 24.04
CA HIS A 100 -9.13 11.83 23.53
C HIS A 100 -8.21 12.69 22.67
N GLY A 101 -8.53 12.84 21.40
CA GLY A 101 -7.73 13.57 20.42
C GLY A 101 -7.54 12.71 19.19
N ASP A 102 -6.93 13.28 18.17
CA ASP A 102 -6.63 12.56 16.94
C ASP A 102 -5.25 11.90 17.10
N ASP A 103 -5.25 10.65 17.54
CA ASP A 103 -4.04 9.97 17.99
C ASP A 103 -3.33 9.19 16.87
N LEU A 104 -2.03 8.96 17.02
CA LEU A 104 -1.21 8.15 16.14
C LEU A 104 -0.61 6.96 16.92
N LEU A 105 -1.01 5.74 16.58
CA LEU A 105 -0.68 4.53 17.32
C LEU A 105 0.11 3.52 16.46
N PHE A 106 1.23 3.04 16.99
CA PHE A 106 2.06 1.99 16.43
C PHE A 106 2.24 0.86 17.44
N GLY A 107 1.80 -0.36 17.11
CA GLY A 107 2.04 -1.55 17.93
C GLY A 107 3.51 -1.95 17.87
N GLY A 108 4.00 -2.19 16.65
CA GLY A 108 5.39 -2.55 16.38
C GLY A 108 5.52 -4.02 16.04
N THR A 109 6.23 -4.81 16.84
CA THR A 109 6.34 -6.26 16.61
C THR A 109 5.70 -7.03 17.74
N GLY A 110 4.87 -8.02 17.44
CA GLY A 110 4.14 -8.79 18.44
C GLY A 110 2.66 -8.72 18.15
N ASN A 111 1.85 -9.31 19.02
CA ASN A 111 0.40 -9.28 18.84
C ASN A 111 -0.18 -8.18 19.72
N ASP A 112 -0.43 -7.02 19.12
CA ASP A 112 -0.74 -5.80 19.85
C ASP A 112 -2.25 -5.54 19.94
N THR A 113 -2.64 -4.73 20.90
CA THR A 113 -4.02 -4.23 21.02
C THR A 113 -4.01 -2.72 21.15
N LEU A 114 -4.52 -2.05 20.12
CA LEU A 114 -4.52 -0.59 20.01
C LEU A 114 -5.97 -0.09 20.07
N HIS A 115 -6.24 0.85 20.97
CA HIS A 115 -7.50 1.56 21.08
C HIS A 115 -7.28 3.04 20.83
N GLY A 116 -7.88 3.60 19.78
CA GLY A 116 -7.81 5.03 19.49
C GLY A 116 -8.61 5.83 20.51
N GLY A 117 -9.90 5.53 20.62
CA GLY A 117 -10.77 6.10 21.63
C GLY A 117 -11.73 7.12 21.04
N HIS A 118 -11.45 8.40 21.25
CA HIS A 118 -12.26 9.52 20.81
C HIS A 118 -11.40 10.45 19.93
N GLY A 119 -11.82 10.68 18.71
CA GLY A 119 -11.08 11.50 17.74
C GLY A 119 -10.93 10.74 16.45
N ASP A 120 -10.25 11.34 15.47
CA ASP A 120 -9.99 10.71 14.18
C ASP A 120 -8.61 10.05 14.23
N ASP A 121 -8.56 8.80 14.67
CA ASP A 121 -7.31 8.12 15.04
C ASP A 121 -6.62 7.44 13.84
N ARG A 122 -5.29 7.34 13.90
CA ARG A 122 -4.47 6.58 12.92
C ARG A 122 -3.73 5.43 13.56
N PHE A 123 -3.90 4.25 12.99
CA PHE A 123 -3.17 3.02 13.33
C PHE A 123 -2.17 2.71 12.23
N HIS A 124 -0.96 2.30 12.58
CA HIS A 124 0.02 1.79 11.62
C HIS A 124 0.29 0.32 11.88
N ASP A 125 0.41 -0.45 10.80
CA ASP A 125 0.66 -1.88 10.86
C ASP A 125 2.02 -2.23 11.47
N GLY A 126 2.00 -3.35 12.18
CA GLY A 126 3.14 -4.00 12.79
C GLY A 126 3.35 -5.41 12.23
N ALA A 127 4.36 -6.10 12.74
CA ALA A 127 4.48 -7.54 12.54
C ALA A 127 3.71 -8.26 13.65
N GLY A 128 2.98 -9.33 13.32
CA GLY A 128 2.17 -10.08 14.28
C GLY A 128 0.67 -10.01 13.97
N GLU A 129 -0.15 -10.53 14.89
CA GLU A 129 -1.62 -10.52 14.75
C GLU A 129 -2.21 -9.44 15.67
N ASP A 130 -2.56 -8.29 15.11
CA ASP A 130 -2.97 -7.13 15.88
C ASP A 130 -4.50 -6.97 15.99
N LEU A 131 -4.91 -6.19 16.98
CA LEU A 131 -6.28 -5.71 17.14
C LEU A 131 -6.31 -4.18 17.17
N TYR A 132 -6.91 -3.58 16.14
CA TYR A 132 -7.18 -2.14 16.07
C TYR A 132 -8.64 -1.86 16.43
N VAL A 133 -8.85 -0.96 17.38
CA VAL A 133 -10.17 -0.50 17.82
C VAL A 133 -10.20 1.02 17.71
N GLY A 134 -10.77 1.56 16.64
CA GLY A 134 -10.84 3.01 16.42
C GLY A 134 -11.67 3.68 17.51
N GLY A 135 -12.98 3.46 17.49
CA GLY A 135 -13.87 3.86 18.58
C GLY A 135 -14.86 4.92 18.12
N ARG A 136 -14.67 6.17 18.54
CA ARG A 136 -15.53 7.28 18.15
C ARG A 136 -14.73 8.28 17.33
N GLY A 137 -15.12 8.41 16.08
CA GLY A 137 -14.63 9.43 15.17
C GLY A 137 -14.51 8.79 13.81
N PHE A 138 -13.58 9.29 13.00
CA PHE A 138 -13.21 8.72 11.73
C PHE A 138 -11.82 8.10 11.82
N ASP A 139 -11.77 6.80 11.97
CA ASP A 139 -10.54 6.09 12.28
C ASP A 139 -9.94 5.42 11.03
N THR A 140 -8.62 5.50 10.89
CA THR A 140 -7.89 5.01 9.71
C THR A 140 -6.76 4.07 10.10
N ALA A 141 -6.68 2.89 9.48
CA ALA A 141 -5.52 2.02 9.58
C ALA A 141 -4.65 2.15 8.33
N HIS A 142 -3.33 2.21 8.49
CA HIS A 142 -2.38 2.10 7.41
C HIS A 142 -1.82 0.68 7.38
N LEU A 143 -2.03 -0.04 6.28
CA LEU A 143 -1.46 -1.38 6.05
C LEU A 143 -0.42 -1.30 4.93
N SER A 144 0.78 -1.85 5.17
CA SER A 144 1.86 -1.86 4.20
C SER A 144 1.55 -2.70 2.96
N GLY A 145 2.14 -2.35 1.82
CA GLY A 145 1.88 -3.02 0.53
C GLY A 145 0.61 -2.53 -0.16
N THR A 146 -0.06 -3.42 -0.88
CA THR A 146 -1.22 -3.13 -1.74
C THR A 146 -2.40 -4.04 -1.40
N LEU A 147 -3.63 -3.64 -1.76
CA LEU A 147 -4.84 -4.37 -1.37
C LEU A 147 -4.85 -5.83 -1.85
N ASP A 148 -4.32 -6.11 -3.06
CA ASP A 148 -4.27 -7.44 -3.66
C ASP A 148 -3.31 -8.42 -2.94
N GLU A 149 -2.46 -7.92 -2.05
CA GLU A 149 -1.58 -8.76 -1.22
C GLU A 149 -2.30 -9.31 0.02
N TYR A 150 -3.51 -8.81 0.34
CA TYR A 150 -4.28 -9.19 1.52
C TYR A 150 -5.47 -10.06 1.17
N GLY A 151 -5.65 -11.16 1.92
CA GLY A 151 -6.95 -11.80 2.04
C GLY A 151 -7.78 -11.09 3.10
N TYR A 152 -9.01 -10.65 2.80
CA TYR A 152 -9.85 -9.96 3.77
C TYR A 152 -11.26 -10.56 3.89
N ASN A 153 -11.84 -10.44 5.08
CA ASN A 153 -13.23 -10.84 5.34
C ASN A 153 -13.87 -10.00 6.44
N SER A 154 -15.18 -9.81 6.34
CA SER A 154 -15.96 -9.13 7.38
C SER A 154 -16.60 -10.11 8.35
N PHE A 155 -16.79 -9.66 9.59
CA PHE A 155 -17.49 -10.40 10.63
C PHE A 155 -18.46 -9.49 11.39
N PHE A 156 -19.31 -10.07 12.24
CA PHE A 156 -20.40 -9.37 12.96
C PHE A 156 -21.22 -8.40 12.09
N TRP A 157 -21.62 -8.85 10.89
CA TRP A 157 -22.43 -8.08 9.95
C TRP A 157 -21.74 -6.81 9.39
N GLY A 158 -20.44 -6.89 9.10
CA GLY A 158 -19.67 -5.77 8.54
C GLY A 158 -19.16 -4.77 9.56
N ARG A 159 -19.19 -5.10 10.86
CA ARG A 159 -18.73 -4.21 11.95
C ARG A 159 -17.30 -4.47 12.40
N GLY A 160 -16.67 -5.47 11.83
CA GLY A 160 -15.24 -5.74 11.99
C GLY A 160 -14.71 -6.45 10.77
N TRP A 161 -13.42 -6.28 10.54
CA TRP A 161 -12.71 -6.74 9.36
C TRP A 161 -11.44 -7.46 9.78
N ASN A 162 -11.14 -8.55 9.08
CA ASN A 162 -9.86 -9.23 9.19
C ASN A 162 -9.09 -8.98 7.90
N PHE A 163 -7.82 -8.60 8.02
CA PHE A 163 -6.87 -8.49 6.92
C PHE A 163 -5.74 -9.48 7.17
N THR A 164 -5.50 -10.39 6.23
CA THR A 164 -4.53 -11.48 6.36
C THR A 164 -3.49 -11.40 5.28
N ARG A 165 -2.21 -11.31 5.65
CA ARG A 165 -1.05 -11.34 4.74
C ARG A 165 0.02 -12.25 5.32
N ASN A 166 0.63 -13.10 4.48
CA ASN A 166 1.68 -14.05 4.88
C ASN A 166 1.34 -14.99 6.06
N GLY A 167 0.05 -15.16 6.39
CA GLY A 167 -0.41 -16.03 7.48
C GLY A 167 -0.63 -15.32 8.82
N GLU A 168 -0.32 -14.02 8.91
CA GLU A 168 -0.67 -13.14 10.04
C GLU A 168 -2.00 -12.43 9.72
N THR A 169 -2.81 -12.18 10.74
CA THR A 169 -4.15 -11.58 10.58
C THR A 169 -4.38 -10.46 11.57
N ASP A 170 -4.56 -9.25 11.04
CA ASP A 170 -4.95 -8.08 11.79
C ASP A 170 -6.47 -7.94 11.81
N THR A 171 -6.99 -7.57 12.97
CA THR A 171 -8.43 -7.40 13.22
C THR A 171 -8.74 -5.94 13.46
N LEU A 172 -9.60 -5.37 12.60
CA LEU A 172 -10.06 -3.99 12.70
C LEU A 172 -11.50 -3.96 13.22
N LYS A 173 -11.78 -3.10 14.19
CA LYS A 173 -13.12 -2.86 14.75
C LYS A 173 -13.37 -1.37 14.91
N SER A 174 -14.52 -0.90 14.41
CA SER A 174 -14.84 0.54 14.42
C SER A 174 -13.69 1.36 13.82
N VAL A 175 -13.14 0.86 12.70
CA VAL A 175 -12.18 1.56 11.85
C VAL A 175 -12.89 1.76 10.53
N GLU A 176 -12.91 2.99 10.03
CA GLU A 176 -13.73 3.39 8.88
C GLU A 176 -12.95 3.41 7.57
N ALA A 177 -11.62 3.49 7.62
CA ALA A 177 -10.77 3.43 6.44
C ALA A 177 -9.50 2.60 6.64
N VAL A 178 -9.02 2.04 5.53
CA VAL A 178 -7.71 1.43 5.40
C VAL A 178 -6.96 2.11 4.27
N GLU A 179 -5.78 2.63 4.54
CA GLU A 179 -4.85 3.21 3.56
C GLU A 179 -3.72 2.21 3.28
N PHE A 180 -3.27 2.16 2.02
CA PHE A 180 -2.19 1.30 1.53
C PHE A 180 -1.03 2.12 0.95
N ASP A 181 0.15 1.50 0.78
CA ASP A 181 1.37 2.18 0.34
C ASP A 181 1.28 2.74 -1.10
N ASP A 182 0.40 2.17 -1.93
CA ASP A 182 0.12 2.66 -3.29
C ASP A 182 -0.83 3.87 -3.32
N GLY A 183 -1.32 4.30 -2.16
CA GLY A 183 -2.25 5.40 -2.00
C GLY A 183 -3.72 5.03 -2.22
N TYR A 184 -4.04 3.74 -2.39
CA TYR A 184 -5.42 3.29 -2.39
C TYR A 184 -6.02 3.41 -0.99
N THR A 185 -7.27 3.86 -0.90
CA THR A 185 -8.02 3.93 0.35
C THR A 185 -9.27 3.06 0.23
N LEU A 186 -9.38 2.10 1.13
CA LEU A 186 -10.53 1.24 1.30
C LEU A 186 -11.40 1.76 2.45
N PHE A 187 -12.63 2.15 2.16
CA PHE A 187 -13.63 2.55 3.13
C PHE A 187 -14.45 1.36 3.62
N LEU A 188 -14.49 1.18 4.94
CA LEU A 188 -15.13 0.06 5.64
C LEU A 188 -16.52 0.41 6.19
N ASP A 189 -16.91 1.68 6.11
CA ASP A 189 -18.16 2.24 6.65
C ASP A 189 -19.36 2.15 5.68
N GLY A 190 -19.17 1.49 4.54
CA GLY A 190 -20.19 1.29 3.51
C GLY A 190 -20.32 2.46 2.53
N ARG A 191 -19.37 3.40 2.50
CA ARG A 191 -19.16 4.24 1.32
C ARG A 191 -18.72 3.36 0.15
N ASN A 192 -19.11 3.78 -1.06
CA ASN A 192 -18.67 3.17 -2.30
C ASN A 192 -17.15 3.30 -2.44
N ASN A 193 -16.46 2.18 -2.61
CA ASN A 193 -15.04 2.17 -2.89
C ASN A 193 -14.79 2.39 -4.38
N ALA A 194 -13.56 2.75 -4.73
CA ALA A 194 -13.16 2.70 -6.12
C ALA A 194 -12.86 1.23 -6.47
N SER A 195 -13.05 0.83 -7.72
CA SER A 195 -12.44 -0.42 -8.16
C SER A 195 -10.91 -0.33 -8.12
N PHE A 196 -10.25 -1.45 -7.85
CA PHE A 196 -8.81 -1.61 -7.69
C PHE A 196 -8.24 -2.41 -8.87
N ALA A 197 -7.39 -1.76 -9.68
CA ALA A 197 -6.75 -2.36 -10.84
C ALA A 197 -5.44 -3.05 -10.44
N VAL A 198 -5.18 -4.23 -11.00
CA VAL A 198 -4.00 -5.05 -10.71
C VAL A 198 -3.20 -5.27 -11.98
N ASP A 199 -1.88 -5.12 -11.91
CA ASP A 199 -0.98 -5.28 -13.06
C ASP A 199 -1.13 -6.66 -13.72
N ASP A 200 -1.05 -6.67 -15.05
CA ASP A 200 -1.21 -7.85 -15.87
C ASP A 200 0.08 -8.21 -16.60
N ILE A 201 0.25 -9.51 -16.87
CA ILE A 201 1.31 -10.02 -17.72
C ILE A 201 0.75 -10.81 -18.89
N ALA A 202 1.31 -10.60 -20.07
CA ALA A 202 1.00 -11.38 -21.25
C ALA A 202 2.26 -11.65 -22.09
N ALA A 203 2.16 -12.58 -23.03
CA ALA A 203 3.26 -12.90 -23.93
C ALA A 203 2.77 -13.30 -25.31
N THR A 204 3.56 -12.98 -26.33
CA THR A 204 3.37 -13.39 -27.73
C THR A 204 4.73 -13.46 -28.43
N ASP A 205 4.73 -13.93 -29.68
CA ASP A 205 5.83 -13.71 -30.60
C ASP A 205 5.57 -12.50 -31.51
N GLU A 206 6.59 -12.03 -32.21
CA GLU A 206 6.53 -10.85 -33.08
C GLU A 206 5.66 -11.00 -34.33
N ASP A 207 5.28 -12.23 -34.67
CA ASP A 207 4.43 -12.55 -35.83
C ASP A 207 2.95 -12.75 -35.46
N SER A 208 2.68 -12.94 -34.16
CA SER A 208 1.38 -13.38 -33.68
C SER A 208 0.61 -12.24 -33.04
N VAL A 209 -0.61 -12.04 -33.54
CA VAL A 209 -1.61 -11.22 -32.88
C VAL A 209 -2.05 -11.92 -31.60
N LEU A 210 -1.79 -11.25 -30.47
CA LEU A 210 -2.25 -11.65 -29.16
C LEU A 210 -3.69 -11.19 -28.96
N GLN A 211 -4.56 -12.13 -28.62
CA GLN A 211 -5.93 -11.85 -28.19
C GLN A 211 -6.11 -12.38 -26.77
N SER A 212 -6.79 -11.60 -25.94
CA SER A 212 -7.16 -12.03 -24.58
C SER A 212 -8.27 -13.08 -24.66
N ALA A 213 -7.94 -14.37 -24.76
CA ALA A 213 -8.91 -15.45 -24.97
C ALA A 213 -8.70 -16.65 -24.01
N PRO A 214 -9.73 -17.10 -23.28
CA PRO A 214 -10.80 -16.34 -22.65
C PRO A 214 -10.29 -15.80 -21.30
N GLY A 215 -9.82 -14.58 -21.31
CA GLY A 215 -9.42 -13.87 -20.09
C GLY A 215 -9.51 -12.38 -20.37
N SER A 216 -9.98 -11.63 -19.39
CA SER A 216 -9.98 -10.17 -19.40
C SER A 216 -8.80 -9.68 -18.58
N ILE A 217 -8.26 -8.50 -18.90
CA ILE A 217 -7.34 -7.79 -17.98
C ILE A 217 -8.06 -7.36 -16.69
N LEU A 218 -9.38 -7.52 -16.63
CA LEU A 218 -10.18 -7.27 -15.42
C LEU A 218 -10.32 -8.51 -14.53
N ASP A 219 -9.77 -9.67 -14.89
CA ASP A 219 -10.04 -10.93 -14.18
C ASP A 219 -9.41 -10.98 -12.76
N ASN A 220 -8.32 -10.25 -12.55
CA ASN A 220 -7.60 -10.06 -11.29
C ASN A 220 -7.90 -8.73 -10.62
N ASP A 221 -8.66 -7.84 -11.27
CA ASP A 221 -9.13 -6.59 -10.70
C ASP A 221 -10.25 -6.83 -9.69
N ILE A 222 -10.37 -5.92 -8.73
CA ILE A 222 -11.25 -6.09 -7.58
C ILE A 222 -12.16 -4.87 -7.43
N ASP A 223 -13.41 -5.12 -7.09
CA ASP A 223 -14.27 -4.11 -6.48
C ASP A 223 -14.75 -4.65 -5.13
N PHE A 224 -14.63 -3.83 -4.09
CA PHE A 224 -14.88 -4.28 -2.72
C PHE A 224 -16.36 -4.54 -2.44
N GLU A 225 -17.25 -3.76 -3.06
CA GLU A 225 -18.69 -3.94 -2.98
C GLU A 225 -19.20 -5.05 -3.91
N GLY A 226 -18.38 -5.42 -4.90
CA GLY A 226 -18.73 -6.35 -5.97
C GLY A 226 -19.54 -5.68 -7.07
N ASP A 227 -19.44 -4.36 -7.19
CA ASP A 227 -20.06 -3.59 -8.26
C ASP A 227 -19.38 -3.88 -9.60
N ALA A 228 -20.15 -3.73 -10.68
CA ALA A 228 -19.63 -3.98 -12.02
C ALA A 228 -18.77 -2.80 -12.47
N PHE A 229 -17.52 -3.06 -12.83
CA PHE A 229 -16.59 -2.06 -13.36
C PHE A 229 -16.16 -2.39 -14.79
N ALA A 230 -15.58 -1.39 -15.45
CA ALA A 230 -15.15 -1.48 -16.84
C ALA A 230 -13.90 -0.65 -17.09
N VAL A 231 -13.17 -0.97 -18.17
CA VAL A 231 -12.08 -0.12 -18.67
C VAL A 231 -12.66 1.21 -19.15
N THR A 232 -12.16 2.31 -18.59
CA THR A 232 -12.59 3.69 -18.88
C THR A 232 -11.55 4.50 -19.65
N ALA A 233 -10.28 4.09 -19.62
CA ALA A 233 -9.22 4.72 -20.41
C ALA A 233 -8.10 3.74 -20.76
N VAL A 234 -7.40 4.02 -21.86
CA VAL A 234 -6.14 3.36 -22.25
C VAL A 234 -5.07 4.43 -22.40
N ASN A 235 -3.93 4.27 -21.72
CA ASN A 235 -2.86 5.27 -21.64
C ASN A 235 -3.37 6.68 -21.27
N GLY A 236 -4.34 6.74 -20.35
CA GLY A 236 -4.99 7.98 -19.88
C GLY A 236 -5.97 8.61 -20.88
N VAL A 237 -6.30 7.94 -21.99
CA VAL A 237 -7.21 8.46 -23.02
C VAL A 237 -8.51 7.66 -23.06
N ALA A 238 -9.61 8.28 -22.63
CA ALA A 238 -10.93 7.62 -22.60
C ALA A 238 -11.45 7.23 -23.99
N SER A 239 -11.22 8.07 -25.01
CA SER A 239 -11.64 7.77 -26.38
C SER A 239 -10.85 6.64 -27.05
N ALA A 240 -9.77 6.16 -26.44
CA ALA A 240 -9.01 5.02 -26.93
C ALA A 240 -9.72 3.69 -26.64
N VAL A 241 -10.62 3.64 -25.65
CA VAL A 241 -11.39 2.43 -25.35
C VAL A 241 -12.29 2.05 -26.54
N GLY A 242 -12.23 0.79 -26.94
CA GLY A 242 -12.92 0.23 -28.11
C GLY A 242 -12.36 0.69 -29.46
N SER A 243 -11.28 1.47 -29.47
CA SER A 243 -10.61 1.96 -30.69
C SER A 243 -9.23 1.33 -30.85
N GLN A 244 -8.78 1.19 -32.10
CA GLN A 244 -7.40 0.80 -32.38
C GLN A 244 -6.48 2.01 -32.25
N ILE A 245 -5.41 1.87 -31.46
CA ILE A 245 -4.34 2.84 -31.26
C ILE A 245 -2.99 2.23 -31.63
N ALA A 246 -1.99 3.09 -31.89
CA ALA A 246 -0.60 2.66 -32.02
C ALA A 246 0.13 2.93 -30.69
N LEU A 247 0.89 1.94 -30.22
CA LEU A 247 1.80 2.08 -29.09
C LEU A 247 3.09 2.78 -29.51
N ALA A 248 3.91 3.17 -28.53
CA ALA A 248 5.19 3.81 -28.80
C ALA A 248 6.16 2.92 -29.60
N SER A 249 6.03 1.60 -29.47
CA SER A 249 6.75 0.60 -30.27
C SER A 249 6.35 0.64 -31.75
N GLY A 250 5.12 1.07 -32.09
CA GLY A 250 4.51 0.91 -33.40
C GLY A 250 3.54 -0.27 -33.51
N ALA A 251 3.44 -1.10 -32.47
CA ALA A 251 2.42 -2.13 -32.34
C ALA A 251 1.01 -1.51 -32.29
N LEU A 252 0.01 -2.25 -32.76
CA LEU A 252 -1.39 -1.83 -32.73
C LEU A 252 -2.08 -2.49 -31.53
N LEU A 253 -2.85 -1.70 -30.79
CA LEU A 253 -3.59 -2.14 -29.61
C LEU A 253 -5.05 -1.75 -29.74
N SER A 254 -5.96 -2.64 -29.34
CA SER A 254 -7.37 -2.32 -29.08
C SER A 254 -7.76 -2.92 -27.73
N VAL A 255 -8.34 -2.12 -26.83
CA VAL A 255 -8.84 -2.59 -25.53
C VAL A 255 -10.31 -2.21 -25.42
N ASN A 256 -11.17 -3.16 -25.11
CA ASN A 256 -12.61 -2.96 -24.96
C ASN A 256 -12.96 -2.64 -23.50
N GLY A 257 -14.17 -2.10 -23.27
CA GLY A 257 -14.66 -1.78 -21.93
C GLY A 257 -14.79 -3.01 -21.02
N ASP A 258 -15.02 -4.19 -21.59
CA ASP A 258 -15.05 -5.46 -20.85
C ASP A 258 -13.67 -6.03 -20.52
N GLY A 259 -12.60 -5.28 -20.85
CA GLY A 259 -11.20 -5.64 -20.66
C GLY A 259 -10.65 -6.68 -21.62
N THR A 260 -11.42 -7.09 -22.63
CA THR A 260 -10.83 -7.84 -23.74
C THR A 260 -9.91 -6.95 -24.57
N PHE A 261 -8.75 -7.45 -24.96
CA PHE A 261 -7.80 -6.71 -25.79
C PHE A 261 -7.24 -7.53 -26.96
N VAL A 262 -6.78 -6.80 -27.97
CA VAL A 262 -6.04 -7.30 -29.13
C VAL A 262 -4.75 -6.50 -29.25
N TYR A 263 -3.62 -7.18 -29.19
CA TYR A 263 -2.29 -6.63 -29.43
C TYR A 263 -1.71 -7.26 -30.69
N ASP A 264 -1.38 -6.44 -31.67
CA ASP A 264 -0.74 -6.83 -32.93
C ASP A 264 0.64 -6.18 -32.98
N PRO A 265 1.74 -6.97 -32.96
CA PRO A 265 3.10 -6.45 -33.11
C PRO A 265 3.27 -5.53 -34.33
N ASN A 266 2.50 -5.73 -35.41
CA ASN A 266 2.47 -4.86 -36.59
C ASN A 266 3.88 -4.59 -37.17
N GLY A 267 4.75 -5.61 -37.14
CA GLY A 267 6.13 -5.51 -37.61
C GLY A 267 7.04 -4.58 -36.79
N ALA A 268 6.61 -4.16 -35.59
CA ALA A 268 7.39 -3.27 -34.72
C ALA A 268 8.62 -3.94 -34.09
N HIS A 269 8.67 -5.28 -34.09
CA HIS A 269 9.68 -6.07 -33.36
C HIS A 269 10.48 -7.03 -34.25
N GLU A 270 10.40 -6.89 -35.57
CA GLU A 270 11.08 -7.71 -36.62
C GLU A 270 12.63 -7.72 -36.53
N ASP A 271 13.18 -6.91 -35.64
CA ASP A 271 14.61 -6.84 -35.40
C ASP A 271 15.11 -7.86 -34.37
N LEU A 272 14.20 -8.54 -33.64
CA LEU A 272 14.58 -9.55 -32.65
C LEU A 272 15.09 -10.82 -33.34
N ALA A 273 16.19 -11.37 -32.82
CA ALA A 273 16.63 -12.69 -33.25
C ALA A 273 15.75 -13.79 -32.62
N VAL A 274 15.76 -14.99 -33.22
CA VAL A 274 15.06 -16.16 -32.66
C VAL A 274 15.44 -16.38 -31.19
N GLY A 275 14.45 -16.31 -30.30
CA GLY A 275 14.61 -16.48 -28.85
C GLY A 275 15.10 -15.25 -28.10
N GLU A 276 15.34 -14.12 -28.77
CA GLU A 276 15.46 -12.81 -28.13
C GLU A 276 14.07 -12.31 -27.71
N SER A 277 13.98 -11.51 -26.65
CA SER A 277 12.69 -10.96 -26.20
C SER A 277 12.80 -9.49 -25.87
N ARG A 278 11.68 -8.78 -26.07
CA ARG A 278 11.50 -7.38 -25.70
C ARG A 278 10.17 -7.20 -24.97
N LEU A 279 10.14 -6.25 -24.06
CA LEU A 279 8.90 -5.84 -23.39
C LEU A 279 8.23 -4.71 -24.17
N ASP A 280 6.93 -4.81 -24.33
CA ASP A 280 6.03 -3.71 -24.66
C ASP A 280 5.01 -3.55 -23.53
N ALA A 281 4.37 -2.39 -23.41
CA ALA A 281 3.43 -2.15 -22.32
C ALA A 281 2.39 -1.09 -22.67
N PHE A 282 1.24 -1.19 -22.01
CA PHE A 282 0.22 -0.14 -21.98
C PHE A 282 -0.44 -0.07 -20.61
N GLN A 283 -0.95 1.11 -20.26
CA GLN A 283 -1.75 1.31 -19.06
C GLN A 283 -3.24 1.29 -19.40
N TYR A 284 -4.05 0.81 -18.47
CA TYR A 284 -5.50 0.94 -18.52
C TYR A 284 -6.01 1.53 -17.20
N SER A 285 -7.18 2.14 -17.25
CA SER A 285 -7.88 2.64 -16.06
C SER A 285 -9.27 2.03 -15.98
N ILE A 286 -9.72 1.71 -14.78
CA ILE A 286 -11.03 1.12 -14.50
C ILE A 286 -11.86 2.03 -13.58
N SER A 287 -13.17 1.89 -13.65
CA SER A 287 -14.12 2.51 -12.71
C SER A 287 -15.45 1.74 -12.74
N ASP A 288 -16.14 1.74 -11.61
CA ASP A 288 -17.51 1.27 -11.42
C ASP A 288 -18.55 2.37 -11.77
N GLY A 289 -18.14 3.64 -11.81
CA GLY A 289 -18.98 4.78 -12.13
C GLY A 289 -19.94 5.20 -10.99
N GLU A 290 -19.86 4.58 -9.81
CA GLU A 290 -20.77 4.80 -8.68
C GLU A 290 -20.14 5.68 -7.58
N GLY A 291 -18.86 6.02 -7.72
CA GLY A 291 -18.13 6.82 -6.74
C GLY A 291 -16.64 6.46 -6.77
N GLY A 292 -15.87 6.85 -5.76
CA GLY A 292 -14.50 6.32 -5.54
C GLY A 292 -13.39 6.83 -6.49
N GLY A 293 -13.66 7.00 -7.78
CA GLY A 293 -12.68 7.48 -8.78
C GLY A 293 -12.30 6.41 -9.80
N THR A 294 -11.05 6.47 -10.27
CA THR A 294 -10.50 5.51 -11.24
C THR A 294 -9.20 4.93 -10.68
N SER A 295 -9.02 3.61 -10.76
CA SER A 295 -7.73 2.95 -10.54
C SER A 295 -7.08 2.62 -11.89
N SER A 296 -5.75 2.49 -11.91
CA SER A 296 -4.99 2.18 -13.13
C SER A 296 -3.93 1.13 -12.89
N ALA A 297 -3.74 0.27 -13.88
CA ALA A 297 -2.73 -0.78 -13.89
C ALA A 297 -2.04 -0.87 -15.25
N THR A 298 -0.95 -1.63 -15.31
CA THR A 298 -0.11 -1.82 -16.48
C THR A 298 -0.21 -3.26 -16.97
N VAL A 299 -0.45 -3.42 -18.26
CA VAL A 299 -0.26 -4.69 -18.96
C VAL A 299 1.14 -4.73 -19.52
N THR A 300 1.96 -5.67 -19.05
CA THR A 300 3.32 -5.92 -19.57
C THR A 300 3.31 -7.10 -20.53
N ILE A 301 3.70 -6.87 -21.78
CA ILE A 301 3.70 -7.87 -22.85
C ILE A 301 5.14 -8.25 -23.18
N THR A 302 5.48 -9.54 -23.03
CA THR A 302 6.74 -10.10 -23.53
C THR A 302 6.58 -10.53 -24.99
N VAL A 303 7.29 -9.88 -25.90
CA VAL A 303 7.37 -10.25 -27.32
C VAL A 303 8.65 -11.03 -27.56
N THR A 304 8.57 -12.21 -28.19
CA THR A 304 9.73 -13.06 -28.48
C THR A 304 9.97 -13.20 -29.97
N GLY A 305 11.25 -13.16 -30.36
CA GLY A 305 11.69 -13.38 -31.72
C GLY A 305 11.38 -14.78 -32.22
N ALA A 306 10.65 -14.86 -33.33
CA ALA A 306 10.25 -16.09 -34.00
C ALA A 306 11.12 -16.32 -35.25
N ASN A 307 10.98 -17.51 -35.84
CA ASN A 307 11.75 -17.84 -37.04
C ASN A 307 10.98 -17.41 -38.30
N ASP A 308 11.45 -16.33 -38.91
CA ASP A 308 10.93 -15.88 -40.20
C ASP A 308 11.19 -16.87 -41.34
N ALA A 309 10.23 -16.93 -42.27
CA ALA A 309 10.47 -17.56 -43.56
C ALA A 309 11.48 -16.71 -44.36
N PRO A 310 12.41 -17.33 -45.10
CA PRO A 310 13.36 -16.59 -45.92
C PRO A 310 12.62 -15.70 -46.93
N THR A 311 12.90 -14.39 -46.91
CA THR A 311 12.33 -13.44 -47.85
C THR A 311 13.09 -13.49 -49.18
N VAL A 312 12.39 -13.78 -50.27
CA VAL A 312 12.97 -13.73 -51.63
C VAL A 312 12.77 -12.32 -52.18
N ALA A 313 13.83 -11.52 -52.20
CA ALA A 313 13.83 -10.27 -52.94
C ALA A 313 13.85 -10.58 -54.45
N ALA A 314 12.76 -10.23 -55.16
CA ALA A 314 12.76 -10.31 -56.61
C ALA A 314 13.80 -9.33 -57.16
N VAL A 315 14.90 -9.84 -57.70
CA VAL A 315 15.83 -9.04 -58.49
C VAL A 315 15.13 -8.70 -59.80
N VAL A 316 14.65 -7.46 -59.92
CA VAL A 316 14.13 -6.94 -61.19
C VAL A 316 15.33 -6.71 -62.10
N ALA A 317 15.49 -7.60 -63.07
CA ALA A 317 16.48 -7.49 -64.13
C ALA A 317 15.74 -7.06 -65.40
N ASP A 318 15.80 -5.76 -65.72
CA ASP A 318 15.24 -5.23 -66.97
C ASP A 318 16.15 -5.59 -68.14
N ALA A 319 15.59 -6.24 -69.17
CA ALA A 319 16.25 -6.48 -70.44
C ALA A 319 15.66 -5.57 -71.51
N VAL A 320 16.53 -4.95 -72.32
CA VAL A 320 16.12 -4.18 -73.50
C VAL A 320 16.26 -5.06 -74.72
N GLU A 321 15.31 -4.98 -75.66
CA GLU A 321 15.41 -5.64 -76.96
C GLU A 321 16.75 -5.26 -77.65
N ASP A 322 17.50 -6.28 -78.11
CA ASP A 322 18.87 -6.17 -78.64
C ASP A 322 19.96 -5.68 -77.67
N GLY A 323 19.71 -5.72 -76.35
CA GLY A 323 20.69 -5.42 -75.31
C GLY A 323 21.68 -6.58 -75.01
N PRO A 324 22.78 -6.30 -74.29
CA PRO A 324 23.68 -7.34 -73.79
C PRO A 324 22.95 -8.27 -72.80
N ALA A 325 23.42 -9.51 -72.67
CA ALA A 325 22.83 -10.49 -71.76
C ALA A 325 22.77 -9.95 -70.32
N VAL A 326 21.58 -9.99 -69.71
CA VAL A 326 21.40 -9.60 -68.31
C VAL A 326 21.84 -10.76 -67.42
N THR A 327 22.95 -10.57 -66.70
CA THR A 327 23.37 -11.46 -65.61
C THR A 327 22.82 -10.93 -64.29
N ALA A 328 21.79 -11.59 -63.75
CA ALA A 328 21.43 -11.43 -62.35
C ALA A 328 22.41 -12.27 -61.51
N ALA A 329 23.08 -11.64 -60.56
CA ALA A 329 23.83 -12.35 -59.53
C ALA A 329 22.83 -12.78 -58.44
N PHE A 330 22.76 -14.08 -58.18
CA PHE A 330 22.06 -14.68 -57.04
C PHE A 330 23.02 -14.76 -55.86
#